data_AF-A0A4Y7PQH7-F1
#
_entry.id   AF-A0A4Y7PQH7-F1
#
_cell.length_a   1.000
_cell.length_b   1.000
_cell.length_c   1.000
_cell.angle_alpha   90.00
_cell.angle_beta   90.00
_cell.angle_gamma   90.00
#
_symmetry.space_group_name_H-M   'P 1'
#
loop_
_entity.id
_entity.type
_entity.pdbx_description
1 polymer ?
#
loop_
_entity_poly.entity_id
_entity_poly.type
_entity_poly.pdbx_seq_one_letter_code
_entity_poly.pdbx_strand_id
1 'polypeptide(L)'
;MRLMQDTPLYRLYEHIHLSRLAQLPRLVRTLEASGTKELAGSIMRVDINIFILKGWESLYRQDLHRLLSLCPSIKVVDHTPNFETKSQLDPIIYATLAKFLDKITCLSLGRDGVSFEVQWRLISGLTTLRELEFHAGILDDSPDSYAQKFTATLPHLFSLTIVL
;
A
#
# COMPACT_ATOMS: atom_id res chain seq x y z
N MET A 1 16.45 18.66 -24.11
CA MET A 1 15.23 18.02 -24.62
C MET A 1 14.22 17.97 -23.47
N ARG A 2 13.41 19.02 -23.33
CA ARG A 2 12.39 19.21 -22.30
C ARG A 2 11.10 19.61 -23.01
N LEU A 3 10.31 18.62 -23.40
CA LEU A 3 8.94 18.78 -23.85
C LEU A 3 8.28 17.44 -23.49
N MET A 4 7.23 17.45 -22.65
CA MET A 4 6.28 16.35 -22.32
C MET A 4 5.89 16.28 -20.82
N GLN A 5 6.05 17.34 -20.01
CA GLN A 5 5.51 17.35 -18.64
C GLN A 5 4.08 17.93 -18.52
N ASP A 6 3.54 18.54 -19.58
CA ASP A 6 2.27 19.28 -19.54
C ASP A 6 1.14 18.66 -20.38
N THR A 7 1.18 17.35 -20.61
CA THR A 7 0.05 16.67 -21.28
C THR A 7 -0.99 16.26 -20.22
N PRO A 8 -2.24 16.73 -20.29
CA PRO A 8 -3.29 16.41 -19.30
C PRO A 8 -3.60 14.90 -19.18
N LEU A 9 -3.16 14.10 -20.14
CA LEU A 9 -3.24 12.64 -20.12
C LEU A 9 -2.38 12.00 -19.03
N TYR A 10 -1.25 12.57 -18.62
CA TYR A 10 -0.43 12.00 -17.53
C TYR A 10 -1.12 12.09 -16.17
N ARG A 11 -1.95 13.12 -15.96
CA ARG A 11 -2.75 13.24 -14.72
C ARG A 11 -3.85 12.18 -14.61
N LEU A 12 -4.28 11.57 -15.72
CA LEU A 12 -5.30 10.52 -15.70
C LEU A 12 -4.80 9.23 -15.02
N TYR A 13 -3.48 9.04 -14.97
CA TYR A 13 -2.86 7.84 -14.40
C TYR A 13 -2.12 8.11 -13.09
N GLU A 14 -2.25 9.32 -12.55
CA GLU A 14 -1.68 9.68 -11.26
C GLU A 14 -2.27 8.83 -10.12
N HIS A 15 -3.51 8.39 -10.29
CA HIS A 15 -4.25 7.56 -9.36
C HIS A 15 -4.77 6.30 -10.05
N ILE A 16 -4.40 5.14 -9.52
CA ILE A 16 -4.91 3.84 -9.97
C ILE A 16 -5.76 3.18 -8.89
N HIS A 17 -6.87 2.56 -9.30
CA HIS A 17 -7.75 1.80 -8.42
C HIS A 17 -7.86 0.35 -8.92
N LEU A 18 -7.50 -0.60 -8.05
CA LEU A 18 -7.50 -2.03 -8.32
C LEU A 18 -8.53 -2.72 -7.42
N SER A 19 -9.62 -3.22 -8.01
CA SER A 19 -10.70 -3.89 -7.30
C SER A 19 -10.82 -5.39 -7.62
N ARG A 20 -10.07 -5.88 -8.61
CA ARG A 20 -10.07 -7.27 -9.07
C ARG A 20 -8.65 -7.78 -9.17
N LEU A 21 -8.43 -9.02 -8.71
CA LEU A 21 -7.11 -9.64 -8.69
C LEU A 21 -6.45 -9.66 -10.07
N ALA A 22 -7.21 -9.92 -11.13
CA ALA A 22 -6.70 -9.94 -12.50
C ALA A 22 -6.25 -8.57 -13.05
N GLN A 23 -6.60 -7.45 -12.42
CA GLN A 23 -6.15 -6.12 -12.84
C GLN A 23 -4.66 -5.92 -12.55
N LEU A 24 -4.18 -6.44 -11.42
CA LEU A 24 -2.79 -6.28 -10.98
C LEU A 24 -1.78 -6.87 -11.99
N PRO A 25 -1.84 -8.15 -12.40
CA PRO A 25 -0.90 -8.70 -13.39
C PRO A 25 -1.05 -8.05 -14.77
N ARG A 26 -2.25 -7.60 -15.14
CA ARG A 26 -2.46 -6.88 -16.41
C ARG A 26 -1.77 -5.53 -16.38
N LEU A 27 -1.94 -4.77 -15.30
CA LEU A 27 -1.27 -3.49 -15.10
C LEU A 27 0.25 -3.65 -15.10
N VAL A 28 0.78 -4.62 -14.35
CA VAL A 28 2.22 -4.91 -14.33
C VAL A 28 2.76 -5.16 -15.74
N ARG A 29 2.11 -6.03 -16.52
CA ARG A 29 2.52 -6.28 -17.93
C ARG A 29 2.46 -5.03 -18.79
N THR A 30 1.45 -4.18 -18.60
CA THR A 30 1.35 -2.89 -19.32
C THR A 30 2.48 -1.95 -18.93
N LEU A 31 2.83 -1.85 -17.66
CA LEU A 31 3.92 -0.99 -17.16
C LEU A 31 5.32 -1.53 -17.51
N GLU A 32 5.44 -2.83 -17.76
CA GLU A 32 6.68 -3.45 -18.24
C GLU A 32 6.86 -3.33 -19.76
N ALA A 33 5.77 -3.06 -20.50
CA ALA A 33 5.84 -2.91 -21.95
C ALA A 33 6.73 -1.71 -22.35
N SER A 34 7.48 -1.88 -23.44
CA SER A 34 8.33 -0.80 -23.98
C SER A 34 7.50 0.45 -24.25
N GLY A 35 7.89 1.58 -23.66
CA GLY A 35 7.22 2.88 -23.84
C GLY A 35 6.32 3.33 -22.69
N THR A 36 6.13 2.53 -21.63
CA THR A 36 5.27 2.90 -20.48
C THR A 36 6.05 3.30 -19.22
N LYS A 37 7.37 3.51 -19.32
CA LYS A 37 8.19 3.96 -18.18
C LYS A 37 7.73 5.30 -17.61
N GLU A 38 7.38 6.26 -18.48
CA GLU A 38 6.88 7.56 -18.05
C GLU A 38 5.52 7.44 -17.36
N LEU A 39 4.67 6.54 -17.87
CA LEU A 39 3.39 6.20 -17.24
C LEU A 39 3.62 5.65 -15.82
N ALA A 40 4.51 4.68 -15.66
CA ALA A 40 4.84 4.11 -14.35
C ALA A 40 5.38 5.18 -13.37
N GLY A 41 6.21 6.10 -13.88
CA GLY A 41 6.73 7.23 -13.11
C GLY A 41 5.68 8.29 -12.72
N SER A 42 4.55 8.33 -13.42
CA SER A 42 3.45 9.28 -13.15
C SER A 42 2.47 8.80 -12.07
N ILE A 43 2.46 7.51 -11.74
CA ILE A 43 1.56 6.95 -10.71
C ILE A 43 2.04 7.40 -9.32
N MET A 44 1.22 8.22 -8.63
CA MET A 44 1.49 8.73 -7.28
C MET A 44 0.64 8.04 -6.22
N ARG A 45 -0.55 7.55 -6.59
CA ARG A 45 -1.53 6.94 -5.71
C ARG A 45 -2.01 5.59 -6.24
N VAL A 46 -2.08 4.60 -5.35
CA VAL A 46 -2.70 3.31 -5.63
C VAL A 46 -3.67 2.91 -4.53
N ASP A 47 -4.89 2.56 -4.94
CA ASP A 47 -5.87 1.94 -4.08
C ASP A 47 -6.02 0.46 -4.47
N ILE A 48 -5.87 -0.45 -3.51
CA ILE A 48 -5.86 -1.91 -3.69
C ILE A 48 -6.94 -2.51 -2.81
N ASN A 49 -8.13 -2.68 -3.39
CA ASN A 49 -9.29 -3.28 -2.74
C ASN A 49 -9.68 -4.59 -3.45
N ILE A 50 -8.81 -5.59 -3.36
CA ILE A 50 -8.89 -6.82 -4.13
C ILE A 50 -9.37 -7.98 -3.25
N PHE A 51 -10.29 -8.80 -3.77
CA PHE A 51 -10.58 -10.10 -3.19
C PHE A 51 -9.57 -11.16 -3.66
N ILE A 52 -8.89 -11.82 -2.72
CA ILE A 52 -7.82 -12.79 -2.93
C ILE A 52 -8.32 -14.18 -2.53
N LEU A 53 -8.36 -15.08 -3.51
CA LEU A 53 -8.73 -16.48 -3.33
C LEU A 53 -7.62 -17.27 -2.64
N LYS A 54 -7.99 -18.32 -1.93
CA LYS A 54 -7.04 -19.23 -1.30
C LYS A 54 -6.08 -19.82 -2.34
N GLY A 55 -4.79 -19.74 -2.08
CA GLY A 55 -3.72 -20.23 -2.96
C GLY A 55 -3.20 -19.21 -3.97
N TRP A 56 -3.80 -18.01 -4.05
CA TRP A 56 -3.37 -16.93 -4.95
C TRP A 56 -2.51 -15.87 -4.27
N GLU A 57 -2.21 -16.03 -2.98
CA GLU A 57 -1.49 -15.06 -2.16
C GLU A 57 -0.06 -14.84 -2.66
N SER A 58 0.59 -15.93 -3.12
CA SER A 58 1.94 -15.87 -3.67
C SER A 58 2.00 -15.05 -4.98
N LEU A 59 1.02 -15.24 -5.86
CA LEU A 59 0.89 -14.50 -7.11
C LEU A 59 0.60 -13.03 -6.83
N TYR A 60 -0.37 -12.77 -5.94
CA TYR A 60 -0.69 -11.42 -5.50
C TYR A 60 0.54 -10.69 -4.97
N ARG A 61 1.30 -11.32 -4.07
CA ARG A 61 2.53 -10.76 -3.51
C ARG A 61 3.56 -10.45 -4.59
N GLN A 62 3.77 -11.37 -5.53
CA GLN A 62 4.75 -11.19 -6.60
C GLN A 62 4.38 -10.01 -7.50
N ASP A 63 3.12 -9.90 -7.91
CA ASP A 63 2.69 -8.82 -8.78
C ASP A 63 2.60 -7.47 -8.04
N LEU A 64 2.26 -7.48 -6.75
CA LEU A 64 2.30 -6.29 -5.90
C LEU A 64 3.73 -5.75 -5.78
N HIS A 65 4.70 -6.63 -5.50
CA HIS A 65 6.12 -6.25 -5.47
C HIS A 65 6.55 -5.62 -6.79
N ARG A 66 6.18 -6.22 -7.93
CA ARG A 66 6.52 -5.72 -9.26
C ARG A 66 5.90 -4.36 -9.53
N LEU A 67 4.61 -4.17 -9.21
CA LEU A 67 3.93 -2.89 -9.36
C LEU A 67 4.66 -1.78 -8.60
N LEU A 68 4.96 -2.01 -7.32
CA LEU A 68 5.63 -1.02 -6.47
C LEU A 68 7.07 -0.74 -6.93
N SER A 69 7.76 -1.75 -7.47
CA SER A 69 9.09 -1.58 -8.05
C SER A 69 9.07 -0.74 -9.34
N LEU A 70 8.03 -0.89 -10.16
CA LEU A 70 7.86 -0.16 -11.42
C LEU A 70 7.43 1.29 -11.20
N CYS A 71 6.76 1.58 -10.08
CA CYS A 71 6.15 2.89 -9.79
C CYS A 71 6.88 3.58 -8.61
N PRO A 72 8.11 4.06 -8.79
CA PRO A 72 8.94 4.59 -7.69
C PRO A 72 8.43 5.92 -7.11
N SER A 73 7.44 6.52 -7.74
CA SER A 73 6.87 7.81 -7.35
C SER A 73 5.63 7.71 -6.47
N ILE A 74 5.17 6.49 -6.17
CA ILE A 74 4.02 6.27 -5.28
C ILE A 74 4.30 6.88 -3.90
N LYS A 75 3.36 7.69 -3.43
CA LYS A 75 3.36 8.34 -2.11
C LYS A 75 2.12 8.01 -1.28
N VAL A 76 1.04 7.60 -1.94
CA VAL A 76 -0.23 7.28 -1.31
C VAL A 76 -0.59 5.84 -1.65
N VAL A 77 -0.75 5.01 -0.62
CA VAL A 77 -1.20 3.62 -0.77
C VAL A 77 -2.38 3.38 0.14
N ASP A 78 -3.49 2.97 -0.46
CA ASP A 78 -4.63 2.41 0.24
C ASP A 78 -4.66 0.90 -0.02
N HIS A 79 -4.31 0.09 0.97
CA HIS A 79 -4.14 -1.36 0.84
C HIS A 79 -5.13 -2.09 1.74
N THR A 80 -6.27 -2.45 1.14
CA THR A 80 -7.42 -3.05 1.81
C THR A 80 -7.86 -4.38 1.18
N PRO A 81 -6.95 -5.35 0.93
CA PRO A 81 -7.34 -6.63 0.35
C PRO A 81 -8.26 -7.43 1.28
N ASN A 82 -9.11 -8.26 0.69
CA ASN A 82 -10.00 -9.18 1.38
C ASN A 82 -9.65 -10.62 1.00
N PHE A 83 -9.46 -11.51 1.97
CA PHE A 83 -9.02 -12.88 1.75
C PHE A 83 -10.16 -13.87 1.96
N GLU A 84 -10.25 -14.87 1.09
CA GLU A 84 -11.29 -15.91 1.15
C GLU A 84 -11.28 -16.68 2.48
N THR A 85 -10.09 -17.00 2.99
CA THR A 85 -9.93 -17.58 4.31
C THR A 85 -9.41 -16.53 5.29
N LYS A 86 -10.00 -16.46 6.49
CA LYS A 86 -9.51 -15.64 7.63
C LYS A 86 -8.09 -16.01 8.11
N SER A 87 -7.40 -16.88 7.39
CA SER A 87 -6.01 -17.23 7.64
C SER A 87 -5.17 -16.00 7.33
N GLN A 88 -4.81 -15.29 8.41
CA GLN A 88 -3.65 -14.42 8.60
C GLN A 88 -3.01 -14.00 7.28
N LEU A 89 -3.14 -12.73 6.89
CA LEU A 89 -2.20 -12.23 5.89
C LEU A 89 -0.81 -12.65 6.30
N ASP A 90 -0.15 -13.29 5.33
CA ASP A 90 1.24 -13.67 5.48
C ASP A 90 2.02 -12.40 5.87
N PRO A 91 2.73 -12.38 7.02
CA PRO A 91 3.64 -11.31 7.39
C PRO A 91 4.59 -10.91 6.25
N ILE A 92 4.79 -11.79 5.26
CA ILE A 92 5.58 -11.54 4.06
C ILE A 92 4.91 -10.56 3.07
N ILE A 93 3.58 -10.50 2.93
CA ILE A 93 2.90 -9.46 2.08
C ILE A 93 3.24 -8.08 2.63
N TYR A 94 3.18 -7.98 3.94
CA TYR A 94 3.49 -6.77 4.65
C TYR A 94 4.99 -6.44 4.64
N ALA A 95 5.86 -7.42 4.82
CA ALA A 95 7.31 -7.24 4.63
C ALA A 95 7.63 -6.81 3.18
N THR A 96 6.82 -7.22 2.21
CA THR A 96 6.92 -6.77 0.82
C THR A 96 6.57 -5.30 0.72
N LEU A 97 5.42 -4.87 1.29
CA LEU A 97 5.06 -3.46 1.37
C LEU A 97 6.20 -2.66 1.99
N ALA A 98 6.65 -3.03 3.20
CA ALA A 98 7.65 -2.29 3.98
C ALA A 98 8.90 -1.87 3.18
N LYS A 99 9.37 -2.70 2.24
CA LYS A 99 10.51 -2.37 1.35
C LYS A 99 10.29 -1.15 0.44
N PHE A 100 9.04 -0.80 0.19
CA PHE A 100 8.62 0.31 -0.68
C PHE A 100 7.98 1.46 0.10
N LEU A 101 7.73 1.27 1.40
CA LEU A 101 7.01 2.24 2.23
C LEU A 101 7.89 3.43 2.67
N ASP A 102 9.22 3.37 2.53
CA ASP A 102 10.13 4.47 2.93
C ASP A 102 9.82 5.83 2.27
N LYS A 103 9.12 5.81 1.13
CA LYS A 103 8.72 7.03 0.39
C LYS A 103 7.25 7.39 0.57
N ILE A 104 6.49 6.58 1.30
CA ILE A 104 5.04 6.73 1.44
C ILE A 104 4.73 7.75 2.51
N THR A 105 3.92 8.73 2.14
CA THR A 105 3.46 9.78 3.04
C THR A 105 2.06 9.50 3.58
N CYS A 106 1.23 8.80 2.83
CA CYS A 106 -0.14 8.44 3.23
C CYS A 106 -0.35 6.94 3.06
N LEU A 107 -0.65 6.25 4.16
CA LEU A 107 -0.85 4.81 4.16
C LEU A 107 -2.18 4.48 4.83
N SER A 108 -3.02 3.73 4.13
CA SER A 108 -4.23 3.11 4.67
C SER A 108 -4.09 1.59 4.65
N LEU A 109 -4.28 0.93 5.79
CA LEU A 109 -4.20 -0.53 5.99
C LEU A 109 -5.49 -1.07 6.65
N GLY A 110 -6.15 -2.09 6.09
CA GLY A 110 -7.31 -2.75 6.74
C GLY A 110 -8.40 -3.06 5.74
N ARG A 111 -9.32 -4.02 5.83
CA ARG A 111 -10.08 -4.66 6.90
C ARG A 111 -9.78 -6.16 6.94
N ASP A 112 -8.50 -6.47 6.94
CA ASP A 112 -8.01 -7.79 6.59
C ASP A 112 -7.81 -8.71 7.81
N GLY A 113 -8.25 -8.26 8.98
CA GLY A 113 -8.26 -9.03 10.23
C GLY A 113 -6.88 -9.25 10.85
N VAL A 114 -5.88 -8.48 10.44
CA VAL A 114 -4.50 -8.60 10.92
C VAL A 114 -4.37 -7.99 12.32
N SER A 115 -3.53 -8.59 13.17
CA SER A 115 -3.29 -8.06 14.50
C SER A 115 -2.55 -6.72 14.44
N PHE A 116 -2.85 -5.86 15.40
CA PHE A 116 -2.19 -4.58 15.55
C PHE A 116 -0.66 -4.72 15.57
N GLU A 117 -0.11 -5.73 16.26
CA GLU A 117 1.33 -5.93 16.38
C GLU A 117 2.02 -6.12 15.02
N VAL A 118 1.38 -6.88 14.11
CA VAL A 118 1.91 -7.09 12.77
C VAL A 118 1.88 -5.80 11.98
N GLN A 119 0.77 -5.06 12.03
CA GLN A 119 0.66 -3.74 11.38
C GLN A 119 1.73 -2.77 11.92
N TRP A 120 1.87 -2.69 13.25
CA TRP A 120 2.84 -1.87 13.97
C TRP A 120 4.28 -2.10 13.52
N ARG A 121 4.72 -3.36 13.44
CA ARG A 121 6.10 -3.68 13.04
C ARG A 121 6.46 -3.10 11.67
N LEU A 122 5.49 -2.98 10.78
CA LEU A 122 5.70 -2.50 9.41
C LEU A 122 5.78 -0.98 9.35
N ILE A 123 4.84 -0.34 10.05
CA ILE A 123 4.70 1.10 10.04
C ILE A 123 5.75 1.77 10.90
N SER A 124 6.29 1.11 11.94
CA SER A 124 7.31 1.67 12.82
C SER A 124 8.60 2.12 12.12
N GLY A 125 8.90 1.58 10.93
CA GLY A 125 10.05 1.99 10.11
C GLY A 125 9.80 3.19 9.18
N LEU A 126 8.55 3.64 9.05
CA LEU A 126 8.14 4.58 7.99
C LEU A 126 8.30 6.02 8.41
N THR A 127 9.55 6.46 8.53
CA THR A 127 9.87 7.80 9.03
C THR A 127 9.29 8.95 8.20
N THR A 128 8.96 8.72 6.93
CA THR A 128 8.37 9.74 6.03
C THR A 128 6.85 9.80 6.11
N LEU A 129 6.22 8.90 6.85
CA LEU A 129 4.78 8.79 6.96
C LEU A 129 4.19 10.02 7.67
N ARG A 130 3.11 10.54 7.11
CA ARG A 130 2.42 11.76 7.53
C ARG A 130 0.98 11.52 7.92
N GLU A 131 0.33 10.64 7.17
CA GLU A 131 -1.04 10.20 7.37
C GLU A 131 -1.07 8.68 7.43
N LEU A 132 -1.64 8.16 8.51
CA LEU A 132 -1.81 6.73 8.72
C LEU A 132 -3.28 6.47 9.07
N GLU A 133 -3.91 5.61 8.28
CA GLU A 133 -5.18 5.00 8.61
C GLU A 133 -4.97 3.50 8.79
N PHE A 134 -5.49 2.92 9.87
CA PHE A 134 -5.57 1.47 9.94
C PHE A 134 -6.80 0.97 10.68
N HIS A 135 -7.24 -0.24 10.33
CA HIS A 135 -8.25 -0.98 11.10
C HIS A 135 -7.57 -1.79 12.19
N ALA A 136 -7.93 -1.52 13.45
CA ALA A 136 -7.23 -2.08 14.61
C ALA A 136 -7.45 -3.59 14.84
N GLY A 137 -8.15 -4.27 13.92
CA GLY A 137 -8.47 -5.69 14.00
C GLY A 137 -9.02 -6.10 15.36
N ILE A 138 -8.41 -7.14 15.94
CA ILE A 138 -8.62 -7.53 17.34
C ILE A 138 -7.65 -6.72 18.20
N LEU A 139 -8.19 -5.82 19.02
CA LEU A 139 -7.43 -5.04 19.98
C LEU A 139 -7.01 -5.92 21.17
N ASP A 140 -5.71 -6.15 21.35
CA ASP A 140 -5.18 -6.81 22.54
C ASP A 140 -5.00 -5.82 23.72
N ASP A 141 -4.82 -4.52 23.44
CA ASP A 141 -4.67 -3.42 24.40
C ASP A 141 -5.60 -2.21 24.07
N SER A 142 -5.63 -1.23 24.97
CA SER A 142 -6.36 0.03 24.78
C SER A 142 -5.77 0.93 23.67
N PRO A 143 -6.61 1.61 22.85
CA PRO A 143 -6.18 2.50 21.76
C PRO A 143 -5.12 3.56 22.12
N ASP A 144 -5.18 4.12 23.35
CA ASP A 144 -4.27 5.17 23.80
C ASP A 144 -2.80 4.71 23.88
N SER A 145 -2.59 3.46 24.27
CA SER A 145 -1.27 2.83 24.34
C SER A 145 -0.63 2.72 22.95
N TYR A 146 -1.45 2.60 21.90
CA TYR A 146 -0.98 2.51 20.53
C TYR A 146 -0.63 3.88 19.96
N ALA A 147 -1.47 4.90 20.20
CA ALA A 147 -1.19 6.27 19.78
C ALA A 147 0.14 6.81 20.35
N GLN A 148 0.44 6.49 21.61
CA GLN A 148 1.74 6.84 22.23
C GLN A 148 2.92 6.12 21.58
N LYS A 149 2.77 4.84 21.20
CA LYS A 149 3.79 4.12 20.44
C LYS A 149 4.04 4.82 19.09
N PHE A 150 2.99 5.13 18.32
CA PHE A 150 3.08 5.77 16.99
C PHE A 150 3.83 7.08 17.00
N THR A 151 3.44 7.97 17.91
CA THR A 151 4.02 9.30 18.02
C THR A 151 5.50 9.26 18.40
N ALA A 152 5.97 8.20 19.08
CA ALA A 152 7.37 8.02 19.40
C ALA A 152 8.23 7.56 18.21
N THR A 153 7.70 6.75 17.29
CA THR A 153 8.48 6.21 16.15
C THR A 153 8.26 6.95 14.83
N LEU A 154 7.17 7.70 14.67
CA LEU A 154 6.81 8.39 13.43
C LEU A 154 6.82 9.91 13.64
N PRO A 155 7.99 10.56 13.56
CA PRO A 155 8.16 11.97 13.93
C PRO A 155 7.43 12.96 13.01
N HIS A 156 6.98 12.50 11.84
CA HIS A 156 6.30 13.32 10.84
C HIS A 156 4.79 13.02 10.72
N LEU A 157 4.28 12.09 11.55
CA LEU A 157 2.88 11.73 11.57
C LEU A 157 2.05 12.87 12.20
N PHE A 158 1.14 13.46 11.41
CA PHE A 158 0.22 14.49 11.91
C PHE A 158 -1.24 14.05 11.86
N SER A 159 -1.56 13.00 11.10
CA SER A 159 -2.90 12.41 11.03
C SER A 159 -2.84 10.92 11.32
N LEU A 160 -3.60 10.49 12.32
CA LEU A 160 -3.74 9.10 12.73
C LEU A 160 -5.24 8.78 12.84
N THR A 161 -5.71 7.88 11.98
CA THR A 161 -7.08 7.37 12.00
C THR A 161 -7.05 5.89 12.38
N ILE A 162 -7.73 5.56 13.48
CA ILE A 162 -7.90 4.18 13.93
C ILE A 162 -9.37 3.81 13.73
N VAL A 163 -9.62 2.87 12.81
CA VAL A 163 -10.96 2.35 12.52
C VAL A 163 -11.23 1.12 13.41
N LEU A 164 -12.37 1.13 14.10
CA LEU A 164 -12.84 0.07 14.99
C LEU A 164 -13.78 -0.90 14.28
#